data_AF-A0A3C2AFX1-F1
#
_entry.id   AF-A0A3C2AFX1-F1
#
_cell.length_a   1.000
_cell.length_b   1.000
_cell.length_c   1.000
_cell.angle_alpha   90.00
_cell.angle_beta   90.00
_cell.angle_gamma   90.00
#
_symmetry.space_group_name_H-M   'P 1'
#
loop_
_entity.id
_entity.type
_entity.pdbx_description
1 polymer ?
#
loop_
_entity_poly.entity_id
_entity_poly.type
_entity_poly.pdbx_seq_one_letter_code
_entity_poly.pdbx_strand_id
1 'polypeptide(L)'
;MGGNLEEGVAEWYSAKQRRIKVIAAIAGISQEKLPKGLKFGHAGAKLDASGRGTTRYKMDLLSKAGIIVAPTFGDLGPIIEDIYLKLVKEGKIVQDVEPKPANAELPKPIEDLIKAKSVVIPSLFTCNTFNKGDEPVYYGYRAADLVEKGYGIEHVIGLQLTGRLPSLSEAQLIKRLVILTVDNGPCVSGALATIIASCAGIPLSQSVAAGLIMIGPRFGGAVTDAAKYFEYGYKNYSGDVPAFLEYMKREVGPVPGIGHRKFSKKSPDLRVQSTIQFIRKNELNAPILNFALEIEKATVAKKDNLIL
;
A
#
# COMPACT_ATOMS: atom_id res chain seq x y z
N MET A 1 -42.27 2.55 -25.81
CA MET A 1 -43.68 2.52 -25.36
C MET A 1 -43.68 1.87 -24.00
N GLY A 2 -44.40 2.43 -23.03
CA GLY A 2 -44.79 1.68 -21.85
C GLY A 2 -45.48 0.42 -22.36
N GLY A 3 -44.88 -0.75 -22.15
CA GLY A 3 -45.23 -1.98 -22.85
C GLY A 3 -46.70 -2.39 -22.70
N ASN A 4 -47.10 -3.46 -23.36
CA ASN A 4 -48.47 -3.99 -23.37
C ASN A 4 -48.68 -5.15 -22.38
N LEU A 5 -47.75 -5.38 -21.44
CA LEU A 5 -47.80 -6.52 -20.55
C LEU A 5 -49.03 -6.48 -19.63
N GLU A 6 -49.40 -5.28 -19.17
CA GLU A 6 -50.57 -5.06 -18.32
C GLU A 6 -51.87 -5.31 -19.07
N GLU A 7 -51.89 -5.12 -20.38
CA GLU A 7 -53.03 -5.46 -21.24
C GLU A 7 -53.21 -6.98 -21.29
N GLY A 8 -52.12 -7.72 -21.48
CA GLY A 8 -52.14 -9.18 -21.43
C GLY A 8 -52.54 -9.74 -20.05
N VAL A 9 -52.17 -9.06 -18.95
CA VAL A 9 -52.60 -9.44 -17.59
C VAL A 9 -54.12 -9.27 -17.43
N ALA A 10 -54.71 -8.19 -17.93
CA ALA A 10 -56.14 -7.96 -17.86
C ALA A 10 -56.94 -8.95 -18.71
N GLU A 11 -56.49 -9.23 -19.94
CA GLU A 11 -57.09 -10.27 -20.80
C GLU A 11 -57.03 -11.63 -20.14
N TRP A 12 -55.87 -12.01 -19.60
CA TRP A 12 -55.72 -13.27 -18.88
C TRP A 12 -56.65 -13.34 -17.68
N TYR A 13 -56.68 -12.32 -16.82
CA TYR A 13 -57.45 -12.36 -15.58
C TYR A 13 -58.97 -12.41 -15.84
N SER A 14 -59.44 -11.68 -16.86
CA SER A 14 -60.86 -11.64 -17.25
C SER A 14 -61.36 -12.87 -18.01
N ALA A 15 -60.49 -13.61 -18.70
CA ALA A 15 -60.89 -14.76 -19.54
C ALA A 15 -61.58 -15.90 -18.76
N LYS A 16 -61.33 -16.02 -17.44
CA LYS A 16 -62.02 -16.97 -16.56
C LYS A 16 -61.89 -16.58 -15.10
N GLN A 17 -62.84 -17.01 -14.27
CA GLN A 17 -62.80 -16.75 -12.83
C GLN A 17 -61.54 -17.34 -12.17
N ARG A 18 -60.84 -16.53 -11.38
CA ARG A 18 -59.56 -16.87 -10.74
C ARG A 18 -59.75 -17.11 -9.24
N ARG A 19 -59.00 -18.08 -8.70
CA ARG A 19 -58.94 -18.37 -7.26
C ARG A 19 -58.06 -17.40 -6.48
N ILE A 20 -57.11 -16.75 -7.17
CA ILE A 20 -56.21 -15.75 -6.61
C ILE A 20 -56.83 -14.35 -6.74
N LYS A 21 -56.50 -13.47 -5.79
CA LYS A 21 -56.79 -12.03 -5.88
C LYS A 21 -55.55 -11.31 -6.37
N VAL A 22 -55.70 -10.44 -7.36
CA VAL A 22 -54.60 -9.63 -7.91
C VAL A 22 -54.80 -8.20 -7.47
N ILE A 23 -53.74 -7.63 -6.90
CA ILE A 23 -53.62 -6.22 -6.54
C ILE A 23 -52.55 -5.63 -7.45
N ALA A 24 -52.85 -4.50 -8.09
CA ALA A 24 -51.94 -3.85 -9.01
C ALA A 24 -51.77 -2.36 -8.68
N ALA A 25 -50.56 -1.85 -8.91
CA ALA A 25 -50.28 -0.42 -8.93
C ALA A 25 -49.49 -0.10 -10.20
N ILE A 26 -49.94 0.90 -10.98
CA ILE A 26 -49.22 1.34 -12.17
C ILE A 26 -48.55 2.67 -11.86
N ALA A 27 -47.21 2.67 -11.87
CA ALA A 27 -46.42 3.87 -11.65
C ALA A 27 -46.36 4.72 -12.94
N GLY A 28 -46.19 6.03 -12.78
CA GLY A 28 -46.03 6.95 -13.92
C GLY A 28 -47.26 7.81 -14.23
N ILE A 29 -48.17 8.03 -13.27
CA ILE A 29 -49.30 8.98 -13.42
C ILE A 29 -48.78 10.39 -13.75
N SER A 30 -47.61 10.77 -13.21
CA SER A 30 -46.98 12.07 -13.46
C SER A 30 -46.54 12.28 -14.90
N GLN A 31 -46.35 11.23 -15.70
CA GLN A 31 -45.96 11.35 -17.11
C GLN A 31 -47.00 12.11 -17.94
N GLU A 32 -48.27 12.08 -17.53
CA GLU A 32 -49.37 12.78 -18.19
C GLU A 32 -49.30 14.30 -18.02
N LYS A 33 -48.58 14.78 -16.99
CA LYS A 33 -48.40 16.21 -16.68
C LYS A 33 -47.04 16.75 -17.10
N LEU A 34 -46.13 15.88 -17.56
CA LEU A 34 -44.76 16.23 -17.91
C LEU A 34 -44.62 16.46 -19.43
N PRO A 35 -43.58 17.18 -19.89
CA PRO A 35 -43.36 17.43 -21.32
C PRO A 35 -43.26 16.12 -22.12
N LYS A 36 -43.93 16.08 -23.28
CA LYS A 36 -43.89 14.92 -24.19
C LYS A 36 -42.43 14.64 -24.62
N GLY A 37 -42.02 13.38 -24.52
CA GLY A 37 -40.66 12.92 -24.90
C GLY A 37 -39.68 12.75 -23.74
N LEU A 38 -40.05 13.14 -22.52
CA LEU A 38 -39.24 12.91 -21.32
C LEU A 38 -39.16 11.40 -21.02
N LYS A 39 -37.95 10.86 -21.01
CA LYS A 39 -37.70 9.44 -20.69
C LYS A 39 -37.40 9.31 -19.20
N PHE A 40 -38.03 8.32 -18.55
CA PHE A 40 -37.63 7.90 -17.20
C PHE A 40 -36.50 6.86 -17.29
N GLY A 41 -35.82 6.60 -16.16
CA GLY A 41 -34.60 5.78 -16.11
C GLY A 41 -34.71 4.36 -16.70
N HIS A 42 -35.92 3.78 -16.73
CA HIS A 42 -36.17 2.51 -17.40
C HIS A 42 -36.45 2.72 -18.90
N ALA A 43 -35.73 1.99 -19.76
CA ALA A 43 -35.76 2.16 -21.22
C ALA A 43 -37.16 2.09 -21.87
N GLY A 44 -38.11 1.39 -21.24
CA GLY A 44 -39.50 1.24 -21.71
C GLY A 44 -40.47 2.34 -21.28
N ALA A 45 -40.11 3.22 -20.34
CA ALA A 45 -41.05 4.20 -19.75
C ALA A 45 -41.24 5.43 -20.67
N LYS A 46 -41.94 5.24 -21.79
CA LYS A 46 -42.31 6.29 -22.76
C LYS A 46 -43.79 6.19 -23.13
N LEU A 47 -44.51 7.31 -23.07
CA LEU A 47 -45.87 7.42 -23.59
C LEU A 47 -45.89 7.34 -25.12
N ASP A 48 -46.89 6.68 -25.69
CA ASP A 48 -47.17 6.78 -27.11
C ASP A 48 -47.94 8.07 -27.45
N ALA A 49 -47.91 8.48 -28.72
CA ALA A 49 -48.57 9.69 -29.18
C ALA A 49 -50.11 9.56 -29.28
N SER A 50 -50.66 8.35 -29.11
CA SER A 50 -52.07 7.99 -29.31
C SER A 50 -52.90 7.87 -28.02
N GLY A 51 -52.27 7.98 -26.84
CA GLY A 51 -52.93 7.84 -25.53
C GLY A 51 -53.14 6.39 -25.07
N ARG A 52 -52.78 5.41 -25.91
CA ARG A 52 -52.69 4.00 -25.52
C ARG A 52 -51.43 3.79 -24.67
N GLY A 53 -51.47 2.81 -23.76
CA GLY A 53 -50.37 2.57 -22.82
C GLY A 53 -50.11 3.67 -21.78
N THR A 54 -51.01 4.66 -21.62
CA THR A 54 -50.95 5.62 -20.49
C THR A 54 -51.23 4.92 -19.17
N THR A 55 -50.71 5.49 -18.08
CA THR A 55 -50.89 4.94 -16.74
C THR A 55 -52.36 4.79 -16.38
N ARG A 56 -53.18 5.84 -16.61
CA ARG A 56 -54.63 5.77 -16.39
C ARG A 56 -55.32 4.73 -17.26
N TYR A 57 -54.97 4.65 -18.54
CA TYR A 57 -55.54 3.64 -19.44
C TYR A 57 -55.30 2.21 -18.92
N LYS A 58 -54.08 1.92 -18.45
CA LYS A 58 -53.73 0.62 -17.87
C LYS A 58 -54.46 0.37 -16.55
N MET A 59 -54.58 1.37 -15.69
CA MET A 59 -55.33 1.28 -14.43
C MET A 59 -56.81 0.97 -14.69
N ASP A 60 -57.44 1.67 -15.63
CA ASP A 60 -58.85 1.45 -15.98
C ASP A 60 -59.07 0.06 -16.57
N LEU A 61 -58.16 -0.40 -17.44
CA LEU A 61 -58.23 -1.69 -18.10
C LEU A 61 -58.08 -2.85 -17.09
N LEU A 62 -57.14 -2.74 -16.15
CA LEU A 62 -56.98 -3.71 -15.06
C LEU A 62 -58.19 -3.70 -14.11
N SER A 63 -58.70 -2.51 -13.75
CA SER A 63 -59.87 -2.37 -12.89
C SER A 63 -61.11 -3.04 -13.52
N LYS A 64 -61.34 -2.83 -14.82
CA LYS A 64 -62.41 -3.49 -15.59
C LYS A 64 -62.28 -5.01 -15.65
N ALA A 65 -61.06 -5.55 -15.63
CA ALA A 65 -60.83 -6.99 -15.55
C ALA A 65 -61.15 -7.58 -14.17
N GLY A 66 -61.47 -6.76 -13.16
CA GLY A 66 -61.72 -7.20 -11.79
C GLY A 66 -60.46 -7.31 -10.93
N ILE A 67 -59.36 -6.68 -11.37
CA ILE A 67 -58.13 -6.53 -10.59
C ILE A 67 -58.29 -5.32 -9.68
N ILE A 68 -57.78 -5.42 -8.45
CA ILE A 68 -57.87 -4.34 -7.48
C ILE A 68 -56.70 -3.38 -7.74
N VAL A 69 -57.00 -2.22 -8.31
CA VAL A 69 -55.99 -1.24 -8.70
C VAL A 69 -55.88 -0.14 -7.65
N ALA A 70 -54.68 0.02 -7.09
CA ALA A 70 -54.39 1.07 -6.12
C ALA A 70 -54.40 2.45 -6.81
N PRO A 71 -55.12 3.47 -6.28
CA PRO A 71 -55.16 4.82 -6.87
C PRO A 71 -53.78 5.49 -6.89
N THR A 72 -53.00 5.29 -5.83
CA THR A 72 -51.61 5.72 -5.72
C THR A 72 -50.73 4.59 -5.17
N PHE A 73 -49.41 4.73 -5.30
CA PHE A 73 -48.47 3.76 -4.72
C PHE A 73 -48.55 3.70 -3.18
N GLY A 74 -48.91 4.81 -2.52
CA GLY A 74 -49.08 4.85 -1.07
C GLY A 74 -50.29 4.05 -0.57
N ASP A 75 -51.31 3.86 -1.42
CA ASP A 75 -52.50 3.08 -1.09
C ASP A 75 -52.27 1.57 -1.16
N LEU A 76 -51.12 1.14 -1.71
CA LEU A 76 -50.83 -0.28 -1.92
C LEU A 76 -50.74 -1.04 -0.59
N GLY A 77 -50.07 -0.48 0.42
CA GLY A 77 -49.95 -1.08 1.75
C GLY A 77 -51.32 -1.32 2.41
N PRO A 78 -52.15 -0.27 2.58
CA PRO A 78 -53.50 -0.41 3.14
C PRO A 78 -54.41 -1.38 2.37
N ILE A 79 -54.35 -1.39 1.03
CA ILE A 79 -55.15 -2.30 0.20
C ILE A 79 -54.69 -3.77 0.39
N ILE A 80 -53.38 -4.01 0.43
CA ILE A 80 -52.82 -5.34 0.72
C ILE A 80 -53.27 -5.83 2.09
N GLU A 81 -53.20 -4.97 3.10
CA GLU A 81 -53.62 -5.28 4.47
C GLU A 81 -55.12 -5.63 4.54
N ASP A 82 -56.00 -4.80 3.98
CA ASP A 82 -57.46 -5.03 3.97
C ASP A 82 -57.83 -6.36 3.28
N ILE A 83 -57.22 -6.66 2.14
CA ILE A 83 -57.47 -7.91 1.41
C ILE A 83 -56.93 -9.11 2.18
N TYR A 84 -55.73 -9.00 2.76
CA TYR A 84 -55.16 -10.04 3.60
C TYR A 84 -56.08 -10.36 4.79
N LEU A 85 -56.51 -9.33 5.54
CA LEU A 85 -57.41 -9.48 6.68
C LEU A 85 -58.77 -10.09 6.28
N LYS A 86 -59.32 -9.71 5.12
CA LYS A 86 -60.53 -10.34 4.57
C LYS A 86 -60.33 -11.82 4.29
N LEU A 87 -59.22 -12.20 3.65
CA LEU A 87 -58.91 -13.60 3.32
C LEU A 87 -58.64 -14.45 4.58
N VAL A 88 -58.05 -13.88 5.62
CA VAL A 88 -57.90 -14.51 6.94
C VAL A 88 -59.28 -14.73 7.57
N LYS A 89 -60.15 -13.71 7.58
CA LYS A 89 -61.52 -13.81 8.12
C LYS A 89 -62.38 -14.82 7.36
N GLU A 90 -62.19 -14.96 6.05
CA GLU A 90 -62.83 -15.98 5.21
C GLU A 90 -62.25 -17.39 5.40
N GLY A 91 -61.21 -17.57 6.23
CA GLY A 91 -60.55 -18.85 6.46
C GLY A 91 -59.72 -19.36 5.28
N LYS A 92 -59.46 -18.52 4.28
CA LYS A 92 -58.65 -18.87 3.09
C LYS A 92 -57.15 -18.79 3.35
N ILE A 93 -56.76 -17.97 4.33
CA ILE A 93 -55.38 -17.88 4.83
C ILE A 93 -55.41 -18.28 6.30
N VAL A 94 -54.59 -19.26 6.66
CA VAL A 94 -54.35 -19.64 8.06
C VAL A 94 -53.06 -18.95 8.48
N GLN A 95 -53.13 -18.15 9.55
CA GLN A 95 -51.93 -17.58 10.17
C GLN A 95 -51.20 -18.69 10.92
N ASP A 96 -50.00 -19.03 10.46
CA ASP A 96 -49.11 -19.96 11.14
C ASP A 96 -48.11 -19.19 12.00
N VAL A 97 -47.47 -19.89 12.95
CA VAL A 97 -46.41 -19.33 13.78
C VAL A 97 -45.24 -18.99 12.87
N GLU A 98 -44.83 -17.72 12.87
CA GLU A 98 -43.67 -17.29 12.11
C GLU A 98 -42.44 -18.10 12.57
N PRO A 99 -41.82 -18.89 11.68
CA PRO A 99 -40.66 -19.68 12.06
C PRO A 99 -39.53 -18.72 12.43
N LYS A 100 -38.82 -19.01 13.54
CA LYS A 100 -37.62 -18.23 13.87
C LYS A 100 -36.68 -18.25 12.67
N PRO A 101 -36.25 -17.09 12.14
CA PRO A 101 -35.37 -17.06 10.99
C PRO A 101 -34.08 -17.82 11.36
N ALA A 102 -33.69 -18.78 10.52
CA ALA A 102 -32.50 -19.62 10.73
C ALA A 102 -31.20 -18.81 10.87
N ASN A 103 -31.24 -17.52 10.50
CA ASN A 103 -30.10 -16.63 10.38
C ASN A 103 -29.93 -15.73 11.62
N ALA A 104 -30.79 -15.87 12.64
CA ALA A 104 -30.76 -15.00 13.83
C ALA A 104 -29.45 -15.09 14.63
N GLU A 105 -28.66 -16.15 14.43
CA GLU A 105 -27.44 -16.45 15.19
C GLU A 105 -26.15 -16.33 14.37
N LEU A 106 -26.21 -15.91 13.09
CA LEU A 106 -24.98 -15.79 12.30
C LEU A 106 -24.08 -14.67 12.86
N PRO A 107 -22.77 -14.92 13.02
CA PRO A 107 -21.85 -13.89 13.45
C PRO A 107 -21.83 -12.75 12.43
N LYS A 108 -21.81 -11.51 12.93
CA LYS A 108 -21.72 -10.33 12.09
C LYS A 108 -20.37 -10.32 11.34
N PRO A 109 -20.30 -9.73 10.14
CA PRO A 109 -19.04 -9.48 9.46
C PRO A 109 -18.07 -8.72 10.35
N ILE A 110 -16.78 -9.04 10.25
CA ILE A 110 -15.72 -8.43 11.06
C ILE A 110 -15.69 -6.91 10.82
N GLU A 111 -15.97 -6.45 9.60
CA GLU A 111 -16.02 -5.04 9.23
C GLU A 111 -17.05 -4.26 10.06
N ASP A 112 -18.20 -4.87 10.34
CA ASP A 112 -19.25 -4.24 11.15
C ASP A 112 -18.86 -4.22 12.62
N LEU A 113 -18.18 -5.26 13.10
CA LEU A 113 -17.65 -5.32 14.46
C LEU A 113 -16.56 -4.28 14.70
N ILE A 114 -15.70 -4.03 13.70
CA ILE A 114 -14.67 -2.97 13.73
C ILE A 114 -15.34 -1.60 13.72
N LYS A 115 -16.30 -1.35 12.82
CA LYS A 115 -17.04 -0.06 12.75
C LYS A 115 -17.79 0.23 14.05
N ALA A 116 -18.39 -0.79 14.64
CA ALA A 116 -19.06 -0.72 15.93
C ALA A 116 -18.08 -0.63 17.12
N LYS A 117 -16.76 -0.64 16.87
CA LYS A 117 -15.70 -0.66 17.89
C LYS A 117 -15.86 -1.79 18.92
N SER A 118 -16.51 -2.88 18.52
CA SER A 118 -16.75 -4.06 19.36
C SER A 118 -15.56 -5.01 19.38
N VAL A 119 -14.67 -4.89 18.39
CA VAL A 119 -13.41 -5.64 18.29
C VAL A 119 -12.30 -4.69 17.85
N VAL A 120 -11.10 -4.90 18.38
CA VAL A 120 -9.86 -4.27 17.92
C VAL A 120 -8.96 -5.36 17.35
N ILE A 121 -8.53 -5.21 16.11
CA ILE A 121 -7.54 -6.09 15.48
C ILE A 121 -6.18 -5.42 15.59
N PRO A 122 -5.21 -5.99 16.32
CA PRO A 122 -3.87 -5.43 16.40
C PRO A 122 -3.15 -5.52 15.05
N SER A 123 -2.32 -4.52 14.74
CA SER A 123 -1.49 -4.54 13.54
C SER A 123 -0.42 -5.63 13.63
N LEU A 124 -0.24 -6.40 12.54
CA LEU A 124 0.84 -7.39 12.42
C LEU A 124 2.19 -6.76 12.09
N PHE A 125 2.18 -5.63 11.40
CA PHE A 125 3.36 -4.92 10.94
C PHE A 125 3.23 -3.43 11.22
N THR A 126 4.37 -2.79 11.48
CA THR A 126 4.50 -1.34 11.52
C THR A 126 5.34 -0.91 10.33
N CYS A 127 4.88 0.07 9.56
CA CYS A 127 5.62 0.64 8.45
C CYS A 127 5.64 2.16 8.55
N ASN A 128 6.83 2.75 8.55
CA ASN A 128 7.01 4.20 8.60
C ASN A 128 6.95 4.87 7.22
N THR A 129 6.89 4.06 6.16
CA THR A 129 6.71 4.51 4.78
C THR A 129 5.39 3.95 4.25
N PHE A 130 4.44 4.82 3.92
CA PHE A 130 3.10 4.40 3.51
C PHE A 130 2.46 5.43 2.58
N ASN A 131 1.42 5.03 1.86
CA ASN A 131 0.61 5.97 1.09
C ASN A 131 -0.48 6.55 2.00
N LYS A 132 -0.51 7.87 2.14
CA LYS A 132 -1.60 8.58 2.82
C LYS A 132 -2.55 9.13 1.75
N GLY A 133 -3.60 8.37 1.44
CA GLY A 133 -4.39 8.60 0.22
C GLY A 133 -3.56 8.23 -1.00
N ASP A 134 -3.46 9.14 -1.98
CA ASP A 134 -2.70 8.92 -3.22
C ASP A 134 -1.23 9.37 -3.14
N GLU A 135 -0.77 9.80 -1.97
CA GLU A 135 0.57 10.37 -1.82
C GLU A 135 1.50 9.52 -0.96
N PRO A 136 2.71 9.18 -1.46
CA PRO A 136 3.73 8.51 -0.66
C PRO A 136 4.25 9.41 0.46
N VAL A 137 4.33 8.84 1.66
CA VAL A 137 4.89 9.47 2.86
C VAL A 137 6.06 8.64 3.36
N TYR A 138 7.21 9.28 3.57
CA TYR A 138 8.44 8.69 4.08
C TYR A 138 8.71 9.23 5.48
N TYR A 139 8.54 8.42 6.53
CA TYR A 139 8.79 8.84 7.92
C TYR A 139 8.09 10.16 8.29
N GLY A 140 6.85 10.34 7.81
CA GLY A 140 6.04 11.55 8.03
C GLY A 140 6.25 12.68 7.00
N TYR A 141 7.25 12.58 6.12
CA TYR A 141 7.48 13.54 5.04
C TYR A 141 6.75 13.14 3.77
N ARG A 142 5.94 14.04 3.22
CA ARG A 142 5.34 13.87 1.90
C ARG A 142 6.43 13.83 0.83
N ALA A 143 6.35 12.89 -0.11
CA ALA A 143 7.34 12.77 -1.18
C ALA A 143 7.41 14.04 -2.05
N ALA A 144 6.28 14.69 -2.33
CA ALA A 144 6.24 15.95 -3.07
C ALA A 144 6.98 17.07 -2.32
N ASP A 145 6.70 17.24 -1.03
CA ASP A 145 7.37 18.25 -0.19
C ASP A 145 8.90 18.06 -0.18
N LEU A 146 9.40 16.82 -0.22
CA LEU A 146 10.84 16.56 -0.27
C LEU A 146 11.46 17.09 -1.56
N VAL A 147 10.81 16.85 -2.70
CA VAL A 147 11.27 17.32 -4.01
C VAL A 147 11.19 18.85 -4.11
N GLU A 148 10.06 19.44 -3.71
CA GLU A 148 9.82 20.89 -3.78
C GLU A 148 10.79 21.68 -2.90
N LYS A 149 11.18 21.13 -1.74
CA LYS A 149 12.17 21.73 -0.83
C LYS A 149 13.62 21.50 -1.27
N GLY A 150 13.86 20.84 -2.40
CA GLY A 150 15.19 20.63 -2.97
C GLY A 150 16.00 19.53 -2.31
N TYR A 151 15.37 18.58 -1.60
CA TYR A 151 16.07 17.43 -1.05
C TYR A 151 16.43 16.43 -2.16
N GLY A 152 17.71 16.05 -2.20
CA GLY A 152 18.21 15.03 -3.13
C GLY A 152 17.99 13.59 -2.66
N ILE A 153 18.31 12.63 -3.55
CA ILE A 153 18.20 11.18 -3.26
C ILE A 153 19.00 10.79 -2.01
N GLU A 154 20.13 11.44 -1.76
CA GLU A 154 20.98 11.24 -0.60
C GLU A 154 20.28 11.56 0.73
N HIS A 155 19.34 12.52 0.73
CA HIS A 155 18.55 12.85 1.91
C HIS A 155 17.50 11.76 2.16
N VAL A 156 16.87 11.27 1.10
CA VAL A 156 15.88 10.18 1.17
C VAL A 156 16.54 8.88 1.62
N ILE A 157 17.74 8.56 1.13
CA ILE A 157 18.53 7.41 1.60
C ILE A 157 18.79 7.53 3.11
N GLY A 158 19.28 8.68 3.57
CA GLY A 158 19.52 8.91 5.00
C GLY A 158 18.25 8.80 5.84
N LEU A 159 17.13 9.37 5.36
CA LEU A 159 15.83 9.30 6.02
C LEU A 159 15.35 7.85 6.18
N GLN A 160 15.45 7.03 5.13
CA GLN A 160 14.99 5.64 5.17
C GLN A 160 15.87 4.76 6.07
N LEU A 161 17.17 5.02 6.14
CA LEU A 161 18.09 4.24 6.96
C LEU A 161 18.05 4.62 8.44
N THR A 162 17.83 5.90 8.75
CA THR A 162 17.98 6.43 10.13
C THR A 162 16.67 6.88 10.76
N GLY A 163 15.59 7.00 9.97
CA GLY A 163 14.33 7.62 10.40
C GLY A 163 14.41 9.13 10.64
N ARG A 164 15.57 9.76 10.36
CA ARG A 164 15.83 11.19 10.52
C ARG A 164 16.27 11.77 9.18
N LEU A 165 15.71 12.93 8.83
CA LEU A 165 16.18 13.65 7.65
C LEU A 165 17.60 14.18 7.92
N PRO A 166 18.62 13.79 7.12
CA PRO A 166 19.99 14.21 7.34
C PRO A 166 20.16 15.71 7.06
N SER A 167 21.12 16.34 7.72
CA SER A 167 21.57 17.69 7.38
C SER A 167 22.21 17.71 5.98
N LEU A 168 22.37 18.90 5.39
CA LEU A 168 22.99 19.04 4.08
C LEU A 168 24.39 18.39 4.03
N SER A 169 25.23 18.61 5.05
CA SER A 169 26.58 18.04 5.11
C SER A 169 26.58 16.52 5.30
N GLU A 170 25.63 15.99 6.07
CA GLU A 170 25.43 14.53 6.21
C GLU A 170 24.97 13.91 4.89
N ALA A 171 24.03 14.55 4.21
CA ALA A 171 23.51 14.11 2.93
C ALA A 171 24.60 14.13 1.84
N GLN A 172 25.41 15.19 1.79
CA GLN A 172 26.56 15.25 0.90
C GLN A 172 27.63 14.19 1.22
N LEU A 173 27.79 13.81 2.50
CA LEU A 173 28.65 12.68 2.86
C LEU A 173 28.07 11.36 2.33
N ILE A 174 26.76 11.11 2.51
CA ILE A 174 26.08 9.92 1.95
C ILE A 174 26.27 9.86 0.43
N LYS A 175 26.02 10.97 -0.28
CA LYS A 175 26.23 11.07 -1.73
C LYS A 175 27.67 10.71 -2.12
N ARG A 176 28.66 11.25 -1.41
CA ARG A 176 30.08 10.95 -1.65
C ARG A 176 30.37 9.47 -1.46
N LEU A 177 29.90 8.86 -0.37
CA LEU A 177 30.10 7.44 -0.09
C LEU A 177 29.50 6.57 -1.21
N VAL A 178 28.28 6.86 -1.64
CA VAL A 178 27.62 6.14 -2.75
C VAL A 178 28.46 6.22 -4.02
N ILE A 179 28.92 7.41 -4.41
CA ILE A 179 29.75 7.62 -5.61
C ILE A 179 31.07 6.84 -5.53
N LEU A 180 31.72 6.85 -4.36
CA LEU A 180 33.01 6.17 -4.16
C LEU A 180 32.90 4.65 -4.21
N THR A 181 31.71 4.09 -4.00
CA THR A 181 31.46 2.64 -3.97
C THR A 181 30.71 2.11 -5.19
N VAL A 182 30.49 2.93 -6.23
CA VAL A 182 29.72 2.52 -7.43
C VAL A 182 30.32 1.27 -8.10
N ASP A 183 31.63 1.23 -8.28
CA ASP A 183 32.31 0.08 -8.89
C ASP A 183 33.80 0.05 -8.51
N ASN A 184 34.42 -1.13 -8.58
CA ASN A 184 35.86 -1.33 -8.39
C ASN A 184 36.44 -2.31 -9.42
N GLY A 185 35.82 -2.39 -10.60
CA GLY A 185 36.27 -3.18 -11.73
C GLY A 185 35.77 -4.63 -11.74
N PRO A 186 35.94 -5.34 -12.87
CA PRO A 186 35.25 -6.60 -13.16
C PRO A 186 35.80 -7.81 -12.38
N CYS A 187 36.97 -7.68 -11.74
CA CYS A 187 37.65 -8.81 -11.09
C CYS A 187 37.19 -9.06 -9.65
N VAL A 188 36.29 -8.23 -9.10
CA VAL A 188 35.74 -8.45 -7.76
C VAL A 188 34.59 -9.46 -7.81
N SER A 189 34.37 -10.21 -6.72
CA SER A 189 33.45 -11.36 -6.69
C SER A 189 32.05 -11.04 -7.21
N GLY A 190 31.45 -9.93 -6.78
CA GLY A 190 30.11 -9.53 -7.24
C GLY A 190 30.08 -9.15 -8.71
N ALA A 191 31.04 -8.36 -9.19
CA ALA A 191 31.11 -7.95 -10.59
C ALA A 191 31.30 -9.17 -11.51
N LEU A 192 32.23 -10.06 -11.16
CA LEU A 192 32.50 -11.28 -11.92
C LEU A 192 31.27 -12.19 -12.00
N ALA A 193 30.55 -12.38 -10.88
CA ALA A 193 29.34 -13.19 -10.86
C ALA A 193 28.22 -12.58 -11.73
N THR A 194 28.02 -11.26 -11.67
CA THR A 194 27.08 -10.55 -12.55
C THR A 194 27.45 -10.70 -14.02
N ILE A 195 28.75 -10.59 -14.36
CA ILE A 195 29.25 -10.75 -15.73
C ILE A 195 28.98 -12.16 -16.23
N ILE A 196 29.31 -13.19 -15.44
CA ILE A 196 29.08 -14.60 -15.82
C ILE A 196 27.58 -14.86 -16.06
N ALA A 197 26.71 -14.39 -15.15
CA ALA A 197 25.27 -14.54 -15.31
C ALA A 197 24.75 -13.85 -16.58
N SER A 198 25.20 -12.62 -16.83
CA SER A 198 24.84 -11.87 -18.04
C SER A 198 25.32 -12.58 -19.31
N CYS A 199 26.55 -13.10 -19.33
CA CYS A 199 27.09 -13.89 -20.44
C CYS A 199 26.33 -15.20 -20.68
N ALA A 200 25.67 -15.75 -19.65
CA ALA A 200 24.79 -16.91 -19.77
C ALA A 200 23.38 -16.55 -20.30
N GLY A 201 23.14 -15.29 -20.67
CA GLY A 201 21.84 -14.82 -21.17
C GLY A 201 20.81 -14.57 -20.07
N ILE A 202 21.23 -14.50 -18.80
CA ILE A 202 20.33 -14.25 -17.67
C ILE A 202 19.89 -12.78 -17.65
N PRO A 203 18.58 -12.47 -17.48
CA PRO A 203 18.07 -11.11 -17.46
C PRO A 203 18.71 -10.23 -16.37
N LEU A 204 18.73 -8.91 -16.62
CA LEU A 204 19.43 -7.92 -15.79
C LEU A 204 19.19 -8.08 -14.29
N SER A 205 17.95 -8.20 -13.84
CA SER A 205 17.62 -8.28 -12.40
C SER A 205 18.23 -9.52 -11.74
N GLN A 206 18.21 -10.66 -12.42
CA GLN A 206 18.78 -11.92 -11.92
C GLN A 206 20.32 -11.90 -11.99
N SER A 207 20.89 -11.31 -13.04
CA SER A 207 22.34 -11.12 -13.15
C SER A 207 22.88 -10.22 -12.04
N VAL A 208 22.20 -9.11 -11.73
CA VAL A 208 22.54 -8.26 -10.59
C VAL A 208 22.39 -9.01 -9.27
N ALA A 209 21.31 -9.79 -9.09
CA ALA A 209 21.12 -10.60 -7.89
C ALA A 209 22.26 -11.62 -7.68
N ALA A 210 22.75 -12.25 -8.74
CA ALA A 210 23.90 -13.16 -8.68
C ALA A 210 25.16 -12.47 -8.13
N GLY A 211 25.42 -11.22 -8.55
CA GLY A 211 26.49 -10.41 -7.98
C GLY A 211 26.26 -9.96 -6.54
N LEU A 212 25.04 -9.54 -6.21
CA LEU A 212 24.68 -9.08 -4.87
C LEU A 212 24.79 -10.19 -3.81
N ILE A 213 24.46 -11.44 -4.15
CA ILE A 213 24.60 -12.60 -3.25
C ILE A 213 26.06 -12.85 -2.86
N MET A 214 27.03 -12.40 -3.67
CA MET A 214 28.45 -12.52 -3.32
C MET A 214 28.88 -11.54 -2.22
N ILE A 215 28.07 -10.51 -1.91
CA ILE A 215 28.36 -9.56 -0.84
C ILE A 215 28.20 -10.26 0.51
N GLY A 216 29.30 -10.33 1.26
CA GLY A 216 29.40 -11.07 2.51
C GLY A 216 30.73 -10.80 3.23
N PRO A 217 31.14 -11.67 4.17
CA PRO A 217 32.28 -11.39 5.05
C PRO A 217 33.61 -11.09 4.34
N ARG A 218 33.83 -11.70 3.16
CA ARG A 218 35.09 -11.54 2.40
C ARG A 218 35.01 -10.55 1.23
N PHE A 219 33.80 -10.15 0.84
CA PHE A 219 33.56 -9.20 -0.25
C PHE A 219 32.49 -8.20 0.20
N GLY A 220 32.90 -6.95 0.48
CA GLY A 220 32.04 -5.89 1.00
C GLY A 220 31.91 -5.85 2.53
N GLY A 221 32.03 -6.98 3.23
CA GLY A 221 31.85 -7.06 4.70
C GLY A 221 32.86 -6.27 5.54
N ALA A 222 34.02 -5.91 4.98
CA ALA A 222 35.07 -5.18 5.71
C ALA A 222 34.59 -3.83 6.28
N VAL A 223 33.62 -3.16 5.63
CA VAL A 223 33.04 -1.89 6.11
C VAL A 223 32.26 -2.10 7.41
N THR A 224 31.44 -3.14 7.47
CA THR A 224 30.65 -3.49 8.65
C THR A 224 31.54 -3.92 9.82
N ASP A 225 32.56 -4.75 9.55
CA ASP A 225 33.49 -5.18 10.58
C ASP A 225 34.36 -4.02 11.09
N ALA A 226 34.83 -3.14 10.19
CA ALA A 226 35.56 -1.94 10.57
C ALA A 226 34.70 -1.06 11.51
N ALA A 227 33.46 -0.74 11.12
CA ALA A 227 32.55 0.05 11.94
C ALA A 227 32.35 -0.58 13.33
N LYS A 228 32.10 -1.89 13.38
CA LYS A 228 31.92 -2.65 14.63
C LYS A 228 33.14 -2.56 15.55
N TYR A 229 34.34 -2.85 15.02
CA TYR A 229 35.54 -2.91 15.85
C TYR A 229 36.13 -1.54 16.18
N PHE A 230 36.01 -0.54 15.30
CA PHE A 230 36.37 0.84 15.64
C PHE A 230 35.42 1.42 16.69
N GLU A 231 34.11 1.14 16.63
CA GLU A 231 33.19 1.55 17.68
C GLU A 231 33.50 0.85 19.02
N TYR A 232 33.74 -0.47 18.99
CA TYR A 232 34.14 -1.22 20.19
C TYR A 232 35.45 -0.71 20.78
N GLY A 233 36.46 -0.48 19.93
CA GLY A 233 37.74 0.08 20.33
C GLY A 233 37.60 1.46 20.95
N TYR A 234 36.82 2.35 20.31
CA TYR A 234 36.56 3.68 20.84
C TYR A 234 35.83 3.63 22.20
N LYS A 235 34.88 2.71 22.41
CA LYS A 235 34.16 2.60 23.69
C LYS A 235 35.01 2.05 24.83
N ASN A 236 35.92 1.12 24.55
CA ASN A 236 36.61 0.34 25.59
C ASN A 236 38.10 0.66 25.74
N TYR A 237 38.72 1.27 24.72
CA TYR A 237 40.17 1.49 24.62
C TYR A 237 40.51 2.91 24.15
N SER A 238 39.59 3.88 24.34
CA SER A 238 39.87 5.28 23.98
C SER A 238 41.09 5.78 24.75
N GLY A 239 42.11 6.26 24.03
CA GLY A 239 43.39 6.68 24.61
C GLY A 239 44.41 5.55 24.84
N ASP A 240 44.07 4.28 24.58
CA ASP A 240 44.98 3.13 24.68
C ASP A 240 44.93 2.25 23.41
N VAL A 241 45.40 2.83 22.30
CA VAL A 241 45.54 2.14 21.01
C VAL A 241 46.40 0.88 21.10
N PRO A 242 47.54 0.83 21.84
CA PRO A 242 48.31 -0.39 22.01
C PRO A 242 47.49 -1.56 22.57
N ALA A 243 46.71 -1.34 23.63
CA ALA A 243 45.87 -2.39 24.21
C ALA A 243 44.78 -2.86 23.23
N PHE A 244 44.18 -1.93 22.47
CA PHE A 244 43.22 -2.30 21.41
C PHE A 244 43.86 -3.20 20.34
N LEU A 245 45.07 -2.86 19.87
CA LEU A 245 45.78 -3.65 18.87
C LEU A 245 46.17 -5.04 19.39
N GLU A 246 46.48 -5.17 20.68
CA GLU A 246 46.73 -6.45 21.33
C GLU A 246 45.47 -7.30 21.41
N TYR A 247 44.35 -6.71 21.83
CA TYR A 247 43.03 -7.35 21.80
C TYR A 247 42.70 -7.86 20.40
N MET A 248 42.85 -7.02 19.37
CA MET A 248 42.57 -7.41 17.99
C MET A 248 43.46 -8.58 17.57
N LYS A 249 44.76 -8.55 17.86
CA LYS A 249 45.68 -9.63 17.52
C LYS A 249 45.31 -10.96 18.20
N ARG A 250 44.83 -10.92 19.44
CA ARG A 250 44.53 -12.11 20.25
C ARG A 250 43.16 -12.70 19.92
N GLU A 251 42.13 -11.87 19.77
CA GLU A 251 40.73 -12.30 19.75
C GLU A 251 40.10 -12.28 18.35
N VAL A 252 40.62 -11.47 17.40
CA VAL A 252 39.93 -11.19 16.13
C VAL A 252 40.81 -11.48 14.91
N GLY A 253 42.03 -10.97 14.89
CA GLY A 253 42.95 -11.00 13.76
C GLY A 253 43.36 -9.60 13.28
N PRO A 254 43.71 -9.43 11.99
CA PRO A 254 44.01 -8.12 11.41
C PRO A 254 42.85 -7.14 11.60
N VAL A 255 43.16 -5.88 11.88
CA VAL A 255 42.14 -4.84 12.08
C VAL A 255 41.39 -4.59 10.77
N PRO A 256 40.08 -4.87 10.70
CA PRO A 256 39.30 -4.61 9.50
C PRO A 256 39.31 -3.12 9.15
N GLY A 257 39.47 -2.81 7.86
CA GLY A 257 39.63 -1.43 7.40
C GLY A 257 41.06 -0.88 7.54
N ILE A 258 42.04 -1.65 8.04
CA ILE A 258 43.45 -1.28 8.00
C ILE A 258 44.20 -2.17 7.00
N GLY A 259 44.90 -1.53 6.07
CA GLY A 259 45.81 -2.18 5.13
C GLY A 259 45.36 -2.07 3.68
N HIS A 260 46.32 -1.75 2.81
CA HIS A 260 46.08 -1.66 1.37
C HIS A 260 47.18 -2.40 0.58
N ARG A 261 46.81 -2.97 -0.58
CA ARG A 261 47.76 -3.70 -1.46
C ARG A 261 48.66 -2.77 -2.28
N LYS A 262 48.09 -1.69 -2.83
CA LYS A 262 48.76 -0.71 -3.70
C LYS A 262 49.20 0.58 -2.98
N PHE A 263 48.27 1.27 -2.33
CA PHE A 263 48.50 2.51 -1.59
C PHE A 263 49.28 2.32 -0.28
N SER A 264 49.90 3.39 0.17
CA SER A 264 50.72 3.47 1.39
C SER A 264 50.75 4.88 1.94
N LYS A 265 51.41 5.10 3.07
CA LYS A 265 51.64 6.46 3.63
C LYS A 265 52.22 7.43 2.61
N LYS A 266 53.12 6.97 1.74
CA LYS A 266 53.81 7.79 0.73
C LYS A 266 52.97 8.02 -0.53
N SER A 267 52.04 7.11 -0.80
CA SER A 267 51.13 7.17 -1.95
C SER A 267 49.71 6.86 -1.46
N PRO A 268 49.02 7.85 -0.89
CA PRO A 268 47.76 7.66 -0.19
C PRO A 268 46.59 7.41 -1.15
N ASP A 269 45.54 6.73 -0.67
CA ASP A 269 44.30 6.58 -1.41
C ASP A 269 43.51 7.90 -1.39
N LEU A 270 43.34 8.52 -2.57
CA LEU A 270 42.63 9.79 -2.72
C LEU A 270 41.15 9.70 -2.32
N ARG A 271 40.54 8.52 -2.36
CA ARG A 271 39.15 8.30 -1.92
C ARG A 271 39.03 8.51 -0.41
N VAL A 272 39.98 7.95 0.35
CA VAL A 272 40.05 8.10 1.81
C VAL A 272 40.39 9.54 2.16
N GLN A 273 41.42 10.12 1.54
CA GLN A 273 41.84 11.50 1.84
C GLN A 273 40.74 12.52 1.57
N SER A 274 40.09 12.44 0.40
CA SER A 274 39.01 13.38 0.05
C SER A 274 37.81 13.28 0.99
N THR A 275 37.52 12.07 1.50
CA THR A 275 36.43 11.85 2.46
C THR A 275 36.77 12.42 3.84
N ILE A 276 37.99 12.18 4.34
CA ILE A 276 38.44 12.75 5.62
C ILE A 276 38.49 14.29 5.55
N GLN A 277 39.00 14.85 4.46
CA GLN A 277 39.00 16.30 4.24
C GLN A 277 37.58 16.87 4.22
N PHE A 278 36.65 16.19 3.58
CA PHE A 278 35.24 16.60 3.56
C PHE A 278 34.64 16.61 4.97
N ILE A 279 34.86 15.54 5.76
CA ILE A 279 34.36 15.42 7.13
C ILE A 279 34.91 16.57 8.00
N ARG A 280 36.23 16.82 7.93
CA ARG A 280 36.88 17.90 8.70
C ARG A 280 36.41 19.29 8.28
N LYS A 281 36.32 19.56 6.97
CA LYS A 281 35.88 20.87 6.43
C LYS A 281 34.45 21.22 6.84
N ASN A 282 33.59 20.21 6.99
CA ASN A 282 32.19 20.39 7.38
C ASN A 282 31.97 20.19 8.90
N GLU A 283 33.05 20.05 9.69
CA GLU A 283 32.99 19.90 11.15
C GLU A 283 32.02 18.79 11.61
N LEU A 284 31.91 17.72 10.82
CA LEU A 284 31.04 16.61 11.16
C LEU A 284 31.60 15.88 12.40
N ASN A 285 30.73 15.64 13.38
CA ASN A 285 31.11 14.95 14.60
C ASN A 285 31.54 13.51 14.30
N ALA A 286 32.85 13.25 14.32
CA ALA A 286 33.44 11.98 13.91
C ALA A 286 34.49 11.47 14.92
N PRO A 287 34.11 11.20 16.18
CA PRO A 287 35.06 10.78 17.22
C PRO A 287 35.68 9.41 16.91
N ILE A 288 34.90 8.51 16.30
CA ILE A 288 35.38 7.19 15.86
C ILE A 288 36.43 7.33 14.75
N LEU A 289 36.28 8.31 13.85
CA LEU A 289 37.30 8.58 12.83
C LEU A 289 38.61 9.05 13.47
N ASN A 290 38.55 9.92 14.49
CA ASN A 290 39.75 10.37 15.19
C ASN A 290 40.50 9.19 15.83
N PHE A 291 39.77 8.28 16.47
CA PHE A 291 40.33 7.04 17.01
C PHE A 291 40.91 6.12 15.92
N ALA A 292 40.23 5.96 14.79
CA ALA A 292 40.73 5.19 13.65
C ALA A 292 42.05 5.76 13.09
N LEU A 293 42.20 7.09 13.08
CA LEU A 293 43.43 7.77 12.68
C LEU A 293 44.57 7.60 13.69
N GLU A 294 44.27 7.44 14.99
CA GLU A 294 45.29 7.07 15.99
C GLU A 294 45.77 5.64 15.79
N ILE A 295 44.86 4.73 15.44
CA ILE A 295 45.19 3.36 15.04
C ILE A 295 46.07 3.37 13.80
N GLU A 296 45.71 4.11 12.75
CA GLU A 296 46.51 4.25 11.53
C GLU A 296 47.94 4.72 11.85
N LYS A 297 48.10 5.75 12.71
CA LYS A 297 49.44 6.22 13.12
C LYS A 297 50.27 5.09 13.74
N ALA A 298 49.67 4.27 14.60
CA ALA A 298 50.33 3.15 15.25
C ALA A 298 50.64 1.99 14.28
N THR A 299 49.78 1.71 13.31
CA THR A 299 49.95 0.60 12.36
C THR A 299 50.93 0.95 11.24
N VAL A 300 50.91 2.18 10.73
CA VAL A 300 51.86 2.66 9.72
C VAL A 300 53.30 2.66 10.24
N ALA A 301 53.51 2.88 11.55
CA ALA A 301 54.82 2.74 12.17
C ALA A 301 55.41 1.31 12.07
N LYS A 302 54.55 0.29 11.88
CA LYS A 302 54.98 -1.09 11.67
C LYS A 302 55.22 -1.39 10.19
N LYS A 303 54.37 -0.89 9.29
CA LYS A 303 54.50 -1.08 7.84
C LYS A 303 53.75 0.00 7.07
N ASP A 304 54.41 0.60 6.08
CA ASP A 304 53.91 1.77 5.31
C ASP A 304 52.55 1.57 4.63
N ASN A 305 52.14 0.32 4.34
CA ASN A 305 50.88 0.02 3.67
C ASN A 305 49.72 -0.31 4.62
N LEU A 306 49.93 -0.23 5.95
CA LEU A 306 48.88 -0.40 6.97
C LEU A 306 48.15 0.92 7.26
N ILE A 307 47.63 1.52 6.18
CA ILE A 307 46.81 2.74 6.18
C ILE A 307 45.32 2.42 6.38
N LEU A 308 44.52 3.43 6.73
CA LEU A 308 43.05 3.36 6.73
C LEU A 308 42.47 3.34 5.31
#